data_AF-A0A535YHL4-F1
#
_entry.id   AF-A0A535YHL4-F1
#
_cell.length_a   1.000
_cell.length_b   1.000
_cell.length_c   1.000
_cell.angle_alpha   90.00
_cell.angle_beta   90.00
_cell.angle_gamma   90.00
#
_symmetry.space_group_name_H-M   'P 1'
#
loop_
_entity.id
_entity.type
_entity.pdbx_description
1 polymer ?
#
loop_
_entity_poly.entity_id
_entity_poly.type
_entity_poly.pdbx_seq_one_letter_code
_entity_poly.pdbx_strand_id
1 'polypeptide(L)'
;MNMVLGFIPNLLVALFILGAFAWLAGVARSASHGALEGAGVSNAGAISTLAYVATFGFGVVAAATQIGVATTLIDIMFAGLIAAVALAFGLAFGLGGREEAAGIWRDLRSQASSVGNGAKRAPVPTGSPERAQGNGKQVPAEPTYTR
;
A
#
# COMPACT_ATOMS: atom_id res chain seq x y z
N MET A 1 29.22 19.68 43.97
CA MET A 1 30.44 19.73 43.13
C MET A 1 30.63 18.38 42.46
N ASN A 2 30.18 18.20 41.19
CA ASN A 2 30.65 17.12 40.26
C ASN A 2 29.98 17.12 38.86
N MET A 3 29.22 18.15 38.46
CA MET A 3 28.49 18.15 37.15
C MET A 3 29.40 18.06 35.92
N VAL A 4 30.71 18.29 36.05
CA VAL A 4 31.67 18.21 34.94
C VAL A 4 32.09 16.76 34.63
N LEU A 5 31.98 15.83 35.58
CA LEU A 5 32.42 14.43 35.40
C LEU A 5 31.44 13.55 34.61
N GLY A 6 30.18 13.98 34.45
CA GLY A 6 29.18 13.25 33.64
C GLY A 6 29.22 13.59 32.14
N PHE A 7 29.88 14.67 31.74
CA PHE A 7 29.88 15.13 30.35
C PHE A 7 30.81 14.30 29.45
N ILE A 8 31.96 13.88 29.97
CA ILE A 8 32.96 13.12 29.19
C ILE A 8 32.41 11.76 28.72
N PRO A 9 31.77 10.93 29.58
CA PRO A 9 31.19 9.67 29.14
C PRO A 9 30.10 9.86 28.08
N ASN A 10 29.18 10.81 28.30
CA ASN A 10 28.07 11.08 27.38
C ASN A 10 28.55 11.61 26.03
N LEU A 11 29.60 12.43 26.01
CA LEU A 11 30.20 12.92 24.77
C LEU A 11 30.79 11.78 23.94
N LEU A 12 31.46 10.80 24.57
CA LEU A 12 31.94 9.61 23.88
C LEU A 12 30.80 8.79 23.28
N VAL A 13 29.71 8.61 24.04
CA VAL A 13 28.51 7.94 23.54
C VAL A 13 27.91 8.69 22.36
N ALA A 14 27.80 10.02 22.43
CA ALA A 14 27.30 10.85 21.34
C ALA A 14 28.15 10.71 20.06
N LEU A 15 29.48 10.72 20.18
CA LEU A 15 30.39 10.50 19.05
C LEU A 15 30.25 9.09 18.47
N PHE A 16 30.10 8.07 19.32
CA PHE A 16 29.88 6.70 18.88
C PHE A 16 28.56 6.56 18.11
N ILE A 17 27.47 7.14 18.62
CA ILE A 17 26.17 7.19 17.94
C ILE A 17 26.30 7.88 16.59
N LEU A 18 26.96 9.04 16.54
CA LEU A 18 27.14 9.78 15.29
C LEU A 18 27.93 8.96 14.25
N GLY A 19 28.99 8.27 14.67
CA GLY A 19 29.74 7.36 13.82
C GLY A 19 28.91 6.18 13.32
N ALA A 20 28.14 5.55 14.21
CA ALA A 20 27.25 4.44 13.87
C ALA A 20 26.17 4.86 12.87
N PHE A 21 25.53 6.02 13.07
CA PHE A 21 24.53 6.55 12.16
C PHE A 21 25.13 7.05 10.84
N ALA A 22 26.35 7.59 10.82
CA ALA A 22 27.04 7.93 9.58
C ALA A 22 27.31 6.69 8.72
N TRP A 23 27.77 5.61 9.36
CA TRP A 23 27.94 4.32 8.70
C TRP A 23 26.60 3.76 8.21
N LEU A 24 25.57 3.77 9.07
CA LEU A 24 24.24 3.29 8.73
C LEU A 24 23.59 4.12 7.60
N ALA A 25 23.83 5.42 7.55
CA ALA A 25 23.36 6.29 6.47
C ALA A 25 24.01 5.92 5.14
N GLY A 26 25.30 5.56 5.14
CA GLY A 26 26.00 5.02 3.96
C GLY A 26 25.39 3.70 3.48
N VAL A 27 25.07 2.79 4.40
CA VAL A 27 24.37 1.54 4.10
C VAL A 27 22.97 1.81 3.54
N ALA A 28 22.19 2.70 4.17
CA ALA A 28 20.87 3.08 3.71
C ALA A 28 20.89 3.70 2.30
N ARG A 29 21.88 4.56 2.02
CA ARG A 29 22.10 5.16 0.70
C ARG A 29 22.38 4.11 -0.37
N SER A 30 23.34 3.22 -0.12
CA SER A 30 23.74 2.19 -1.09
C SER A 30 22.63 1.16 -1.32
N ALA A 31 21.97 0.71 -0.26
CA ALA A 31 20.83 -0.22 -0.35
C ALA A 31 19.66 0.39 -1.13
N SER A 32 19.30 1.65 -0.85
CA SER A 32 18.24 2.34 -1.58
C SER A 32 18.61 2.63 -3.03
N HIS A 33 19.84 3.06 -3.30
CA HIS A 33 20.31 3.30 -4.66
C HIS A 33 20.25 2.03 -5.51
N GLY A 34 20.79 0.91 -5.00
CA GLY A 34 20.77 -0.37 -5.70
C GLY A 34 19.36 -0.90 -5.94
N ALA A 35 18.45 -0.73 -4.97
CA ALA A 35 17.05 -1.12 -5.14
C ALA A 35 16.34 -0.28 -6.22
N LEU A 36 16.61 1.03 -6.25
CA LEU A 36 15.96 1.97 -7.18
C LEU A 36 16.52 1.87 -8.61
N GLU A 37 17.83 1.65 -8.76
CA GLU A 37 18.45 1.35 -10.05
C GLU A 37 17.92 0.03 -10.62
N GLY A 38 17.81 -1.01 -9.79
CA GLY A 38 17.22 -2.29 -10.19
C GLY A 38 15.75 -2.17 -10.62
N ALA A 39 15.02 -1.18 -10.11
CA ALA A 39 13.64 -0.87 -10.47
C ALA A 39 13.51 0.13 -11.64
N GLY A 40 14.61 0.61 -12.22
CA GLY A 40 14.58 1.55 -13.35
C GLY A 40 14.12 2.98 -12.98
N VAL A 41 14.24 3.38 -11.72
CA VAL A 41 13.81 4.72 -11.27
C VAL A 41 14.83 5.77 -11.72
N SER A 42 14.41 6.66 -12.63
CA SER A 42 15.21 7.73 -13.23
C SER A 42 15.97 8.63 -12.24
N ASN A 43 15.47 8.76 -10.99
CA ASN A 43 16.08 9.60 -9.96
C ASN A 43 16.51 8.84 -8.69
N ALA A 44 17.13 7.67 -8.86
CA ALA A 44 17.69 6.87 -7.77
C ALA A 44 18.67 7.66 -6.89
N GLY A 45 19.45 8.58 -7.48
CA GLY A 45 20.41 9.43 -6.77
C GLY A 45 19.78 10.39 -5.76
N ALA A 46 18.66 11.05 -6.10
CA ALA A 46 18.00 11.97 -5.16
C ALA A 46 17.34 11.22 -4.00
N ILE A 47 16.65 10.11 -4.28
CA ILE A 47 15.94 9.33 -3.26
C ILE A 47 16.95 8.66 -2.30
N SER A 48 18.05 8.12 -2.81
CA SER A 48 19.11 7.58 -1.96
C SER A 48 19.83 8.65 -1.15
N THR A 49 19.99 9.86 -1.68
CA THR A 49 20.49 11.00 -0.90
C THR A 49 19.53 11.37 0.22
N LEU A 50 18.22 11.35 -0.05
CA LEU A 50 17.22 11.57 0.99
C LEU A 50 17.31 10.50 2.08
N ALA A 51 17.50 9.22 1.72
CA ALA A 51 17.70 8.14 2.68
C ALA A 51 18.94 8.36 3.56
N TYR A 52 20.04 8.83 2.97
CA TYR A 52 21.25 9.22 3.72
C TYR A 52 20.95 10.35 4.71
N VAL A 53 20.39 11.46 4.23
CA VAL A 53 20.14 12.66 5.05
C VAL A 53 19.15 12.36 6.16
N ALA A 54 18.08 11.60 5.87
CA ALA A 54 17.12 11.17 6.87
C ALA A 54 17.80 10.36 7.97
N THR A 55 18.49 9.28 7.60
CA THR A 55 19.18 8.39 8.55
C THR A 55 20.21 9.14 9.39
N PHE A 56 21.06 9.94 8.75
CA PHE A 56 22.07 10.73 9.45
C PHE A 56 21.43 11.78 10.37
N GLY A 57 20.35 12.44 9.94
CA GLY A 57 19.59 13.39 10.74
C GLY A 57 19.04 12.79 12.04
N PHE A 58 18.51 11.56 11.99
CA PHE A 58 18.12 10.81 13.20
C PHE A 58 19.32 10.61 14.15
N GLY A 59 20.50 10.29 13.60
CA GLY A 59 21.72 10.14 14.38
C GLY A 59 22.18 11.43 15.05
N VAL A 60 22.06 12.57 14.37
CA VAL A 60 22.37 13.89 14.93
C VAL A 60 21.48 14.19 16.14
N VAL A 61 20.18 13.94 16.01
CA VAL A 61 19.22 14.14 17.11
C VAL A 61 19.53 13.20 18.28
N ALA A 62 19.77 11.91 18.02
CA ALA A 62 20.12 10.94 19.04
C ALA A 62 21.45 11.26 19.75
N ALA A 63 22.44 11.79 19.03
CA ALA A 63 23.70 12.24 19.62
C ALA A 63 23.49 13.50 20.48
N ALA A 64 22.67 14.45 20.01
CA ALA A 64 22.37 15.67 20.76
C ALA A 64 21.66 15.40 22.10
N THR A 65 20.76 14.40 22.14
CA THR A 65 20.09 14.01 23.39
C THR A 65 21.03 13.38 24.41
N GLN A 66 22.09 12.69 23.98
CA GLN A 66 23.12 12.15 24.88
C GLN A 66 23.96 13.25 25.54
N ILE A 67 24.28 14.31 24.79
CA ILE A 67 25.03 15.46 25.31
C ILE A 67 24.21 16.17 26.42
N GLY A 68 22.88 16.00 26.43
CA GLY A 68 21.99 16.49 27.50
C GLY A 68 21.61 17.97 27.37
N VAL A 69 21.93 18.60 26.24
CA VAL A 69 21.62 20.02 26.01
C VAL A 69 20.19 20.12 25.49
N ALA A 70 19.31 20.75 26.28
CA ALA A 70 17.93 21.07 25.89
C ALA A 70 17.15 19.87 25.32
N THR A 71 17.38 18.66 25.86
CA THR A 71 16.81 17.40 25.36
C THR A 71 15.30 17.49 25.13
N THR A 72 14.54 18.03 26.09
CA THR A 72 13.08 18.21 25.96
C THR A 72 12.69 19.09 24.77
N LEU A 73 13.44 20.16 24.50
CA LEU A 73 13.17 21.03 23.36
C LEU A 73 13.45 20.31 22.04
N ILE A 74 14.57 19.58 21.98
CA ILE A 74 14.96 18.78 20.81
C ILE A 74 13.90 17.71 20.52
N ASP A 75 13.47 16.97 21.54
CA ASP A 75 12.47 15.91 21.40
C ASP A 75 11.13 16.45 20.87
N ILE A 76 10.65 17.57 21.42
CA ILE A 76 9.40 18.20 20.97
C ILE A 76 9.52 18.72 19.53
N MET A 77 10.62 19.40 19.19
CA MET A 77 10.85 19.92 17.83
C MET A 77 10.99 18.79 16.81
N PHE A 78 11.69 17.72 17.19
CA PHE A 78 11.86 16.56 16.34
C PHE A 78 10.54 15.82 16.12
N ALA A 79 9.80 15.54 17.19
CA ALA A 79 8.48 14.91 17.10
C ALA A 79 7.53 15.76 16.25
N GLY A 80 7.52 17.09 16.44
CA GLY A 80 6.73 18.02 15.63
C GLY A 80 7.11 18.00 14.15
N LEU A 81 8.41 17.99 13.83
CA LEU A 81 8.91 17.89 12.46
C LEU A 81 8.47 16.58 11.80
N ILE A 82 8.68 15.45 12.47
CA ILE A 82 8.31 14.13 11.93
C ILE A 82 6.79 14.03 11.77
N ALA A 83 6.01 14.56 12.71
CA ALA A 83 4.55 14.62 12.58
C ALA A 83 4.10 15.45 11.37
N ALA A 84 4.73 16.60 11.13
CA ALA A 84 4.42 17.43 9.97
C ALA A 84 4.77 16.74 8.66
N VAL A 85 5.94 16.09 8.58
CA VAL A 85 6.37 15.32 7.40
C VAL A 85 5.43 14.14 7.14
N ALA A 86 5.07 13.38 8.19
CA ALA A 86 4.14 12.27 8.09
C ALA A 86 2.77 12.72 7.59
N LEU A 87 2.25 13.86 8.09
CA LEU A 87 1.01 14.45 7.60
C LEU A 87 1.12 14.89 6.14
N ALA A 88 2.19 15.56 5.75
CA ALA A 88 2.41 16.01 4.39
C ALA A 88 2.42 14.82 3.41
N PHE A 89 3.17 13.76 3.72
CA PHE A 89 3.17 12.54 2.92
C PHE A 89 1.82 11.83 2.94
N GLY A 90 1.20 11.67 4.11
CA GLY A 90 -0.12 11.03 4.24
C GLY A 90 -1.19 11.72 3.40
N LEU A 91 -1.19 13.05 3.38
CA LEU A 91 -2.07 13.85 2.52
C LEU A 91 -1.70 13.72 1.05
N ALA A 92 -0.41 13.79 0.69
CA ALA A 92 0.04 13.64 -0.69
C ALA A 92 -0.36 12.26 -1.28
N PHE A 93 -0.15 11.18 -0.52
CA PHE A 93 -0.56 9.83 -0.92
C PHE A 93 -2.08 9.65 -0.91
N GLY A 94 -2.77 10.13 0.14
CA GLY A 94 -4.22 10.02 0.25
C GLY A 94 -4.98 10.80 -0.83
N LEU A 95 -4.51 12.01 -1.15
CA LEU A 95 -5.11 12.84 -2.20
C LEU A 95 -4.67 12.37 -3.61
N GLY A 96 -3.44 11.87 -3.76
CA GLY A 96 -2.91 11.37 -5.04
C GLY A 96 -3.51 10.04 -5.50
N GLY A 97 -3.94 9.18 -4.58
CA GLY A 97 -4.63 7.91 -4.89
C GLY A 97 -6.15 8.02 -5.02
N ARG A 98 -6.73 9.21 -4.81
CA ARG A 98 -8.19 9.43 -4.75
C ARG A 98 -8.89 8.98 -6.04
N GLU A 99 -8.37 9.38 -7.19
CA GLU A 99 -8.96 9.06 -8.50
C GLU A 99 -8.96 7.56 -8.78
N GLU A 100 -7.85 6.89 -8.50
CA GLU A 100 -7.70 5.45 -8.67
C GLU A 100 -8.62 4.67 -7.74
N ALA A 101 -8.70 5.06 -6.46
CA ALA A 101 -9.65 4.48 -5.51
C ALA A 101 -11.11 4.67 -5.98
N ALA A 102 -11.44 5.83 -6.52
CA ALA A 102 -12.76 6.09 -7.08
C ALA A 102 -13.04 5.25 -8.34
N GLY A 103 -12.02 4.94 -9.14
CA GLY A 103 -12.11 4.05 -10.30
C GLY A 103 -12.47 2.63 -9.88
N ILE A 104 -11.68 2.05 -8.97
CA ILE A 104 -11.90 0.72 -8.41
C ILE A 104 -13.31 0.60 -7.81
N TRP A 105 -13.76 1.62 -7.08
CA TRP A 105 -15.11 1.63 -6.50
C TRP A 105 -16.22 1.63 -7.56
N ARG A 106 -16.05 2.38 -8.66
CA ARG A 106 -17.00 2.40 -9.78
C ARG A 106 -17.08 1.04 -10.47
N ASP A 107 -15.94 0.38 -10.68
CA ASP A 107 -15.86 -0.92 -11.33
C ASP A 107 -16.46 -2.04 -10.48
N LEU A 108 -16.26 -1.99 -9.16
CA LEU A 108 -16.91 -2.92 -8.24
C LEU A 108 -18.44 -2.73 -8.26
N ARG A 109 -18.91 -1.48 -8.29
CA ARG A 109 -20.34 -1.17 -8.33
C ARG A 109 -20.99 -1.55 -9.65
N SER A 110 -20.30 -1.36 -10.78
CA SER A 110 -20.79 -1.76 -12.11
C SER A 110 -20.90 -3.29 -12.23
N GLN A 111 -19.92 -4.03 -11.70
CA GLN A 111 -19.98 -5.49 -11.63
C GLN A 111 -21.14 -5.97 -10.76
N ALA A 112 -21.29 -5.42 -9.56
CA ALA A 112 -22.40 -5.78 -8.65
C ALA A 112 -23.78 -5.51 -9.27
N SER A 113 -23.93 -4.43 -10.04
CA SER A 113 -25.18 -4.10 -10.73
C SER A 113 -25.42 -4.94 -11.99
N SER A 114 -24.37 -5.40 -12.67
CA SER A 114 -24.48 -6.34 -13.80
C SER A 114 -24.96 -7.73 -13.37
N VAL A 115 -24.51 -8.21 -12.20
CA VAL A 115 -24.98 -9.49 -11.60
C VAL A 115 -26.45 -9.41 -11.22
N GLY A 116 -26.90 -8.29 -10.67
CA GLY A 116 -28.33 -8.06 -10.39
C GLY A 116 -29.21 -7.98 -11.64
N ASN A 117 -28.67 -7.52 -12.77
CA ASN A 117 -29.39 -7.45 -14.06
C ASN A 117 -29.42 -8.78 -14.82
N GLY A 118 -28.46 -9.68 -14.61
CA GLY A 118 -28.44 -11.03 -15.21
C GLY A 118 -29.63 -11.88 -14.75
N ALA A 119 -30.03 -11.76 -13.49
CA ALA A 119 -31.19 -12.44 -12.93
C ALA A 119 -32.54 -11.94 -13.50
N LYS A 120 -32.60 -10.69 -13.97
CA LYS A 120 -33.81 -10.09 -14.57
C LYS A 120 -33.96 -10.36 -16.08
N ARG A 121 -32.93 -10.92 -16.73
CA ARG A 121 -32.88 -11.18 -18.17
C ARG A 121 -33.08 -12.64 -18.55
N ALA A 122 -33.34 -13.55 -17.60
CA ALA A 122 -33.74 -14.91 -17.93
C ALA A 122 -34.94 -14.84 -18.88
N PRO A 123 -34.82 -15.30 -20.15
CA PRO A 123 -35.93 -15.29 -21.07
C PRO A 123 -37.10 -16.03 -20.43
N VAL A 124 -38.22 -15.33 -20.23
CA VAL A 124 -39.48 -16.00 -19.91
C VAL A 124 -39.66 -17.04 -21.01
N PRO A 125 -39.77 -18.35 -20.68
CA PRO A 125 -40.07 -19.34 -21.68
C PRO A 125 -41.45 -18.97 -22.23
N THR A 126 -41.48 -18.31 -23.39
CA THR A 126 -42.68 -18.14 -24.20
C THR A 126 -42.98 -19.48 -24.85
N GLY A 127 -43.19 -20.50 -24.03
CA GLY A 127 -43.93 -21.68 -24.41
C GLY A 127 -45.39 -21.27 -24.39
N SER A 128 -45.89 -20.82 -25.54
CA SER A 128 -47.32 -20.93 -25.83
C SER A 128 -47.73 -22.37 -25.46
N PRO A 129 -48.83 -22.60 -24.73
CA PRO A 129 -49.39 -23.94 -24.67
C PRO A 129 -49.79 -24.29 -26.11
N GLU A 130 -48.87 -24.95 -26.81
CA GLU A 130 -49.10 -25.56 -28.11
C GLU A 130 -50.23 -26.53 -27.86
N ARG A 131 -51.41 -26.09 -28.31
CA ARG A 131 -52.67 -26.80 -28.15
C ARG A 131 -52.43 -28.22 -28.57
N ALA A 132 -52.78 -29.16 -27.68
CA ALA A 132 -53.08 -30.53 -28.04
C ALA A 132 -54.20 -30.51 -29.09
N GLN A 133 -53.85 -30.25 -30.34
CA GLN A 133 -54.73 -30.34 -31.48
C GLN A 133 -54.35 -31.62 -32.21
N GLY A 134 -55.35 -32.51 -32.26
CA GLY A 134 -55.19 -33.91 -32.58
C GLY A 134 -54.45 -34.16 -33.87
N ASN A 135 -53.60 -35.16 -33.84
CA ASN A 135 -53.29 -35.92 -35.02
C ASN A 135 -53.40 -37.41 -34.66
N GLY A 136 -54.55 -37.97 -35.03
CA GLY A 136 -54.81 -39.40 -35.01
C GLY A 136 -53.87 -40.08 -36.00
N LYS A 137 -52.65 -40.36 -35.56
CA LYS A 137 -51.80 -41.33 -36.22
C LYS A 137 -52.49 -42.67 -36.09
N GLN A 138 -53.10 -43.07 -37.19
CA GLN A 138 -53.57 -44.41 -37.47
C GLN A 138 -52.50 -45.40 -37.00
N VAL A 139 -52.87 -46.22 -36.03
CA VAL A 139 -52.09 -47.39 -35.65
C VAL A 139 -52.17 -48.35 -36.84
N PRO A 140 -51.05 -48.71 -37.50
CA PRO A 140 -51.08 -49.74 -38.52
C PRO A 140 -51.53 -51.05 -37.85
N ALA A 141 -52.50 -51.73 -38.46
CA ALA A 141 -52.95 -53.04 -38.01
C ALA A 141 -51.77 -54.01 -37.97
N GLU A 142 -51.53 -54.57 -36.79
CA GLU A 142 -50.55 -55.63 -36.54
C GLU A 142 -50.97 -56.89 -37.31
N PRO A 143 -50.14 -57.47 -38.20
CA PRO A 143 -50.47 -58.75 -38.81
C PRO A 143 -50.18 -59.87 -37.80
N THR A 144 -51.27 -60.49 -37.34
CA THR A 144 -51.33 -61.81 -36.70
C THR A 144 -50.39 -62.80 -37.39
N TYR A 145 -49.34 -63.23 -36.69
CA TYR A 145 -48.61 -64.45 -37.04
C TYR A 145 -49.13 -65.63 -36.21
N THR A 146 -49.86 -66.48 -36.90
CA THR A 146 -50.34 -67.79 -36.42
C THR A 146 -49.28 -68.85 -36.77
N ARG A 147 -48.91 -69.63 -35.75
CA ARG A 147 -48.11 -70.87 -35.72
C ARG A 147 -46.58 -70.75 -35.70
#